data_AF-A0A1X7V325-F1
#
_entry.id   AF-A0A1X7V325-F1
#
_cell.length_a   1.000
_cell.length_b   1.000
_cell.length_c   1.000
_cell.angle_alpha   90.00
_cell.angle_beta   90.00
_cell.angle_gamma   90.00
#
_symmetry.space_group_name_H-M   'P 1'
#
loop_
_entity.id
_entity.type
_entity.pdbx_description
1 polymer ?
#
loop_
_entity_poly.entity_id
_entity_poly.type
_entity_poly.pdbx_seq_one_letter_code
_entity_poly.pdbx_strand_id
1 'polypeptide(L)'
;MCGRCACALDPQDIRRACSYNCSKAAAESQSASSTVVEPVWITANKGQEYYPSYNVAPQSNTPVLISDQHHHVQRLLSDYEEKTERVIQVMKWGLVPQWHRGSDCKSFPTLLNNCRFDGMFDKPSFRPAISRRQRCVVLCQGFYEWKRDKKKKEKQPYFVYFKDGALSLDKKSEATALSPPAPPPSSRLLTLAGLYDVWTPDSFSSEDTLSSLYTYTVITVDATPSFNDIHDRLPAVLEDDTAISMWLDTSIPTSQAVRCFNPRGSDSLSWHPVSSYVNNVRNKSSECVVKINEELKKKGTLHNWFKSASSSSVSCSVTPAGDSPPLPKRSKKEC
;
A
#
# COMPACT_ATOMS: atom_id res chain seq x y z
N MET A 1 3.89 -16.33 0.17
CA MET A 1 2.53 -15.75 0.13
C MET A 1 2.69 -14.37 0.71
N CYS A 2 2.31 -13.34 -0.05
CA CYS A 2 2.59 -11.96 0.31
C CYS A 2 1.84 -11.56 1.60
N GLY A 3 2.59 -11.36 2.68
CA GLY A 3 2.08 -10.93 3.99
C GLY A 3 2.58 -9.56 4.42
N ARG A 4 3.16 -8.79 3.48
CA ARG A 4 3.68 -7.44 3.74
C ARG A 4 3.73 -6.62 2.46
N CYS A 5 3.41 -5.33 2.54
CA CYS A 5 3.58 -4.40 1.42
C CYS A 5 4.02 -3.00 1.86
N ALA A 6 4.44 -2.18 0.91
CA ALA A 6 4.67 -0.75 1.08
C ALA A 6 3.54 0.01 0.38
N CYS A 7 2.83 0.86 1.11
CA CYS A 7 1.83 1.78 0.58
C CYS A 7 1.96 3.08 1.36
N ALA A 8 2.90 3.92 0.94
CA ALA A 8 3.41 5.08 1.66
C ALA A 8 3.15 6.42 0.93
N LEU A 9 2.48 6.39 -0.22
CA LEU A 9 2.03 7.60 -0.90
C LEU A 9 0.83 8.21 -0.16
N ASP A 10 0.70 9.53 -0.23
CA ASP A 10 -0.49 10.21 0.29
C ASP A 10 -1.72 9.94 -0.60
N PRO A 11 -2.96 10.16 -0.09
CA PRO A 11 -4.17 9.89 -0.85
C PRO A 11 -4.26 10.56 -2.22
N GLN A 12 -3.75 11.78 -2.39
CA GLN A 12 -3.82 12.50 -3.67
C GLN A 12 -2.83 11.90 -4.68
N ASP A 13 -1.63 11.54 -4.24
CA ASP A 13 -0.67 10.81 -5.07
C ASP A 13 -1.22 9.47 -5.55
N ILE A 14 -1.92 8.74 -4.67
CA ILE A 14 -2.58 7.49 -5.05
C ILE A 14 -3.68 7.72 -6.09
N ARG A 15 -4.51 8.75 -5.93
CA ARG A 15 -5.55 9.11 -6.91
C ARG A 15 -4.94 9.41 -8.27
N ARG A 16 -3.92 10.28 -8.31
CA ARG A 16 -3.18 10.61 -9.54
C ARG A 16 -2.58 9.38 -10.21
N ALA A 17 -1.93 8.51 -9.42
CA ALA A 17 -1.33 7.27 -9.92
C ALA A 17 -2.35 6.24 -10.42
N CYS A 18 -3.63 6.39 -10.07
CA CYS A 18 -4.73 5.54 -10.51
C CYS A 18 -5.59 6.17 -11.61
N SER A 19 -5.10 7.24 -12.26
CA SER A 19 -5.79 7.86 -13.39
C SER A 19 -5.98 6.86 -14.55
N TYR A 20 -7.13 6.89 -15.19
CA TYR A 20 -7.47 5.96 -16.29
C TYR A 20 -8.36 6.63 -17.33
N ASN A 21 -8.41 6.06 -18.53
CA ASN A 21 -9.33 6.50 -19.57
C ASN A 21 -10.74 6.01 -19.24
N CYS A 22 -11.66 6.93 -18.93
CA CYS A 22 -13.03 6.59 -18.56
C CYS A 22 -13.93 6.56 -19.80
N SER A 23 -14.52 5.40 -20.08
CA SER A 23 -15.42 5.21 -21.22
C SER A 23 -16.73 5.98 -21.04
N LYS A 24 -17.26 6.05 -19.81
CA LYS A 24 -18.44 6.88 -19.48
C LYS A 24 -18.19 8.37 -19.79
N ALA A 25 -17.05 8.90 -19.34
CA ALA A 25 -16.69 10.29 -19.59
C ALA A 25 -16.49 10.59 -21.08
N ALA A 26 -15.96 9.60 -21.85
CA ALA A 26 -15.83 9.72 -23.30
C ALA A 26 -17.19 9.77 -24.02
N ALA A 27 -18.18 9.02 -23.54
CA ALA A 27 -19.52 9.00 -24.12
C ALA A 27 -20.26 10.34 -23.95
N GLU A 28 -20.03 11.04 -22.84
CA GLU A 28 -20.67 12.34 -22.54
C GLU A 28 -20.03 13.53 -23.28
N SER A 29 -18.72 13.48 -23.55
CA SER A 29 -17.97 14.66 -24.03
C SER A 29 -18.13 14.96 -25.52
N GLN A 30 -18.72 14.06 -26.32
CA GLN A 30 -18.84 14.15 -27.79
C GLN A 30 -17.54 14.63 -28.51
N SER A 31 -16.37 14.43 -27.89
CA SER A 31 -15.09 15.00 -28.31
C SER A 31 -13.98 13.95 -28.21
N ALA A 32 -13.11 13.91 -29.21
CA ALA A 32 -11.98 12.98 -29.31
C ALA A 32 -10.81 13.26 -28.34
N SER A 33 -11.01 14.15 -27.34
CA SER A 33 -10.00 14.43 -26.33
C SER A 33 -9.99 13.33 -25.25
N SER A 34 -8.80 12.86 -24.90
CA SER A 34 -8.58 11.83 -23.88
C SER A 34 -9.31 12.17 -22.56
N THR A 35 -10.28 11.34 -22.16
CA THR A 35 -11.07 11.51 -20.93
C THR A 35 -10.40 10.79 -19.76
N VAL A 36 -9.16 11.19 -19.49
CA VAL A 36 -8.44 10.73 -18.30
C VAL A 36 -9.14 11.29 -17.06
N VAL A 37 -9.57 10.40 -16.16
CA VAL A 37 -10.18 10.78 -14.89
C VAL A 37 -9.41 10.15 -13.73
N GLU A 38 -9.47 10.80 -12.57
CA GLU A 38 -8.98 10.23 -11.31
C GLU A 38 -10.15 9.57 -10.55
N PRO A 39 -9.93 8.38 -9.95
CA PRO A 39 -10.96 7.76 -9.12
C PRO A 39 -11.25 8.61 -7.88
N VAL A 40 -12.52 8.57 -7.45
CA VAL A 40 -12.95 9.28 -6.24
C VAL A 40 -12.57 8.48 -5.01
N TRP A 41 -12.07 9.17 -3.98
CA TRP A 41 -11.69 8.58 -2.71
C TRP A 41 -12.87 8.59 -1.73
N ILE A 42 -13.24 7.43 -1.22
CA ILE A 42 -14.38 7.25 -0.32
C ILE A 42 -13.91 7.36 1.14
N THR A 43 -14.56 8.23 1.93
CA THR A 43 -14.12 8.58 3.30
C THR A 43 -15.09 8.22 4.43
N ALA A 44 -16.25 7.61 4.17
CA ALA A 44 -17.32 7.56 5.18
C ALA A 44 -17.31 6.35 6.13
N ASN A 45 -16.49 5.32 5.91
CA ASN A 45 -16.47 4.16 6.81
C ASN A 45 -15.72 4.48 8.10
N LYS A 46 -16.45 4.49 9.23
CA LYS A 46 -15.88 4.79 10.55
C LYS A 46 -14.78 3.78 10.90
N GLY A 47 -13.62 4.27 11.35
CA GLY A 47 -12.50 3.39 11.77
C GLY A 47 -11.75 2.72 10.61
N GLN A 48 -12.02 3.12 9.37
CA GLN A 48 -11.33 2.65 8.17
C GLN A 48 -10.45 3.75 7.57
N GLU A 49 -9.66 4.44 8.40
CA GLU A 49 -8.73 5.47 7.96
C GLU A 49 -7.47 4.84 7.35
N TYR A 50 -6.94 5.48 6.29
CA TYR A 50 -5.68 5.09 5.66
C TYR A 50 -4.51 5.87 6.26
N TYR A 51 -3.45 5.15 6.61
CA TYR A 51 -2.19 5.72 7.10
C TYR A 51 -1.03 5.23 6.22
N PRO A 52 -0.35 6.12 5.49
CA PRO A 52 0.78 5.77 4.64
C PRO A 52 1.90 5.06 5.44
N SER A 53 2.41 3.95 4.91
CA SER A 53 3.48 3.18 5.55
C SER A 53 4.29 2.36 4.55
N TYR A 54 5.60 2.32 4.76
CA TYR A 54 6.49 1.45 3.99
C TYR A 54 6.42 -0.02 4.45
N ASN A 55 5.72 -0.34 5.54
CA ASN A 55 5.67 -1.70 6.10
C ASN A 55 4.27 -2.04 6.63
N VAL A 56 3.35 -2.19 5.70
CA VAL A 56 1.96 -2.57 5.95
C VAL A 56 1.88 -4.09 6.16
N ALA A 57 1.13 -4.51 7.17
CA ALA A 57 0.89 -5.91 7.49
C ALA A 57 -0.62 -6.20 7.44
N PRO A 58 -1.04 -7.48 7.41
CA PRO A 58 -2.44 -7.82 7.62
C PRO A 58 -3.02 -7.14 8.87
N GLN A 59 -4.32 -6.90 8.83
CA GLN A 59 -5.13 -6.14 9.78
C GLN A 59 -4.98 -4.61 9.69
N SER A 60 -4.05 -4.08 8.90
CA SER A 60 -3.99 -2.66 8.55
C SER A 60 -5.03 -2.29 7.48
N ASN A 61 -5.35 -1.00 7.41
CA ASN A 61 -6.22 -0.42 6.38
C ASN A 61 -5.39 0.06 5.19
N THR A 62 -5.80 -0.29 3.98
CA THR A 62 -5.13 0.12 2.73
C THR A 62 -6.16 0.52 1.67
N PRO A 63 -5.81 1.43 0.75
CA PRO A 63 -6.68 1.78 -0.35
C PRO A 63 -6.73 0.64 -1.38
N VAL A 64 -7.93 0.39 -1.89
CA VAL A 64 -8.18 -0.53 -3.00
C VAL A 64 -9.11 0.14 -4.01
N LEU A 65 -8.97 -0.18 -5.29
CA LEU A 65 -9.98 0.19 -6.30
C LEU A 65 -11.11 -0.83 -6.27
N ILE A 66 -12.34 -0.36 -6.39
CA ILE A 66 -13.54 -1.18 -6.66
C ILE A 66 -14.35 -0.55 -7.78
N SER A 67 -15.25 -1.32 -8.38
CA SER A 67 -16.26 -0.78 -9.28
C SER A 67 -17.13 0.25 -8.56
N ASP A 68 -17.36 1.39 -9.20
CA ASP A 68 -18.29 2.42 -8.72
C ASP A 68 -19.72 1.84 -8.58
N GLN A 69 -20.08 0.79 -9.32
CA GLN A 69 -21.36 0.11 -9.17
C GLN A 69 -21.55 -0.54 -7.79
N HIS A 70 -20.49 -0.87 -7.06
CA HIS A 70 -20.64 -1.41 -5.71
C HIS A 70 -20.78 -0.33 -4.64
N HIS A 71 -20.70 0.95 -5.02
CA HIS A 71 -20.70 2.10 -4.12
C HIS A 71 -22.11 2.74 -3.99
N HIS A 72 -23.15 1.93 -3.83
CA HIS A 72 -24.55 2.42 -3.81
C HIS A 72 -24.93 3.18 -2.53
N VAL A 73 -24.37 2.79 -1.37
CA VAL A 73 -24.78 3.35 -0.06
C VAL A 73 -24.42 4.82 0.08
N GLN A 74 -23.29 5.25 -0.50
CA GLN A 74 -22.82 6.64 -0.37
C GLN A 74 -23.21 7.56 -1.50
N ARG A 75 -23.66 7.03 -2.66
CA ARG A 75 -24.30 7.86 -3.70
C ARG A 75 -25.53 8.62 -3.19
N LEU A 76 -26.19 8.10 -2.15
CA LEU A 76 -27.34 8.75 -1.54
C LEU A 76 -26.96 9.86 -0.53
N LEU A 77 -25.69 9.96 -0.15
CA LEU A 77 -25.22 10.83 0.93
C LEU A 77 -24.30 11.98 0.46
N SER A 78 -23.99 12.07 -0.84
CA SER A 78 -23.14 13.12 -1.39
C SER A 78 -23.66 13.65 -2.73
N ASP A 79 -23.34 14.91 -3.05
CA ASP A 79 -23.55 15.55 -4.36
C ASP A 79 -22.66 14.93 -5.48
N TYR A 80 -22.51 13.61 -5.46
CA TYR A 80 -21.61 12.87 -6.32
C TYR A 80 -22.20 12.75 -7.73
N GLU A 81 -21.63 13.47 -8.69
CA GLU A 81 -21.92 13.26 -10.10
C GLU A 81 -21.25 11.97 -10.60
N GLU A 82 -22.03 11.07 -11.21
CA GLU A 82 -21.61 9.73 -11.69
C GLU A 82 -20.64 9.78 -12.89
N LYS A 83 -19.45 10.36 -12.71
CA LYS A 83 -18.44 10.51 -13.79
C LYS A 83 -17.36 9.44 -13.80
N THR A 84 -17.37 8.52 -12.84
CA THR A 84 -16.32 7.50 -12.72
C THR A 84 -16.88 6.06 -12.78
N GLU A 85 -16.05 5.14 -13.25
CA GLU A 85 -16.32 3.70 -13.28
C GLU A 85 -15.73 2.98 -12.07
N ARG A 86 -14.81 3.64 -11.35
CA ARG A 86 -14.00 3.06 -10.28
C ARG A 86 -13.82 4.08 -9.15
N VAL A 87 -13.86 3.61 -7.92
CA VAL A 87 -13.61 4.41 -6.71
C VAL A 87 -12.50 3.79 -5.87
N ILE A 88 -11.81 4.60 -5.08
CA ILE A 88 -10.86 4.16 -4.06
C ILE A 88 -11.60 4.01 -2.73
N GLN A 89 -11.68 2.79 -2.24
CA GLN A 89 -12.21 2.45 -0.92
C GLN A 89 -11.06 2.07 0.00
N VAL A 90 -11.07 2.59 1.23
CA VAL A 90 -10.15 2.09 2.26
C VAL A 90 -10.76 0.84 2.87
N MET A 91 -10.00 -0.25 2.87
CA MET A 91 -10.43 -1.55 3.38
C MET A 91 -9.39 -2.15 4.31
N LYS A 92 -9.84 -2.97 5.25
CA LYS A 92 -8.97 -3.72 6.16
C LYS A 92 -8.41 -4.97 5.46
N TRP A 93 -7.10 -5.18 5.55
CA TRP A 93 -6.45 -6.37 4.98
C TRP A 93 -6.67 -7.61 5.85
N GLY A 94 -7.42 -8.57 5.36
CA GLY A 94 -7.81 -9.78 6.08
C GLY A 94 -9.32 -9.92 6.04
N LEU A 95 -9.80 -10.72 5.09
CA LEU A 95 -11.23 -10.84 4.81
C LEU A 95 -11.98 -11.42 6.00
N VAL A 96 -13.07 -10.76 6.38
CA VAL A 96 -14.05 -11.21 7.37
C VAL A 96 -15.31 -11.55 6.61
N PRO A 97 -15.69 -12.84 6.53
CA PRO A 97 -16.87 -13.23 5.79
C PRO A 97 -18.12 -12.61 6.42
N GLN A 98 -19.06 -12.12 5.60
CA GLN A 98 -20.28 -11.47 6.11
C GLN A 98 -21.13 -12.37 7.03
N TRP A 99 -21.06 -13.69 6.85
CA TRP A 99 -21.79 -14.64 7.70
C TRP A 99 -21.19 -14.80 9.10
N HIS A 100 -20.02 -14.22 9.37
CA HIS A 100 -19.43 -14.20 10.71
C HIS A 100 -20.40 -13.55 11.71
N ARG A 101 -20.59 -14.19 12.87
CA ARG A 101 -21.42 -13.71 13.97
C ARG A 101 -20.50 -13.43 15.14
N GLY A 102 -20.25 -12.16 15.40
CA GLY A 102 -19.28 -11.70 16.39
C GLY A 102 -19.40 -10.21 16.62
N SER A 103 -18.91 -9.76 17.78
CA SER A 103 -18.90 -8.33 18.15
C SER A 103 -17.67 -7.59 17.63
N ASP A 104 -16.58 -8.28 17.32
CA ASP A 104 -15.34 -7.72 16.75
C ASP A 104 -14.85 -8.60 15.60
N CYS A 105 -14.40 -7.99 14.51
CA CYS A 105 -13.73 -8.66 13.39
C CYS A 105 -12.55 -9.54 13.81
N LYS A 106 -11.83 -9.19 14.89
CA LYS A 106 -10.70 -9.94 15.44
C LYS A 106 -11.09 -11.27 16.07
N SER A 107 -12.38 -11.46 16.39
CA SER A 107 -12.90 -12.73 16.90
C SER A 107 -12.98 -13.82 15.84
N PHE A 108 -12.91 -13.45 14.55
CA PHE A 108 -12.86 -14.44 13.48
C PHE A 108 -11.54 -15.23 13.55
N PRO A 109 -11.57 -16.56 13.70
CA PRO A 109 -10.39 -17.34 14.11
C PRO A 109 -9.33 -17.50 13.00
N THR A 110 -9.67 -17.23 11.75
CA THR A 110 -8.77 -17.43 10.60
C THR A 110 -8.38 -16.10 9.97
N LEU A 111 -7.09 -15.83 9.87
CA LEU A 111 -6.61 -14.66 9.14
C LEU A 111 -6.66 -14.93 7.63
N LEU A 112 -7.68 -14.42 6.94
CA LEU A 112 -7.86 -14.57 5.48
C LEU A 112 -7.18 -13.43 4.70
N ASN A 113 -5.90 -13.17 4.96
CA ASN A 113 -5.14 -12.13 4.25
C ASN A 113 -4.79 -12.51 2.80
N ASN A 114 -4.75 -13.82 2.48
CA ASN A 114 -4.58 -14.33 1.13
C ASN A 114 -5.66 -15.37 0.76
N CYS A 115 -6.02 -15.40 -0.51
CA CYS A 115 -6.84 -16.43 -1.14
C CYS A 115 -6.02 -17.13 -2.21
N ARG A 116 -5.93 -18.47 -2.18
CA ARG A 116 -5.23 -19.20 -3.24
C ARG A 116 -6.17 -19.39 -4.42
N PHE A 117 -5.71 -19.05 -5.62
CA PHE A 117 -6.49 -19.17 -6.85
C PHE A 117 -7.04 -20.59 -7.09
N ASP A 118 -6.21 -21.62 -6.86
CA ASP A 118 -6.52 -23.04 -7.07
C ASP A 118 -7.74 -23.55 -6.28
N GLY A 119 -8.01 -23.00 -5.10
CA GLY A 119 -9.16 -23.37 -4.26
C GLY A 119 -10.12 -22.22 -3.99
N MET A 120 -10.03 -21.13 -4.75
CA MET A 120 -10.79 -19.90 -4.49
C MET A 120 -12.31 -20.13 -4.62
N PHE A 121 -12.74 -20.88 -5.63
CA PHE A 121 -14.16 -21.11 -5.94
C PHE A 121 -14.85 -22.13 -5.02
N ASP A 122 -14.07 -22.99 -4.36
CA ASP A 122 -14.59 -24.06 -3.51
C ASP A 122 -14.70 -23.66 -2.03
N LYS A 123 -13.99 -22.62 -1.61
CA LYS A 123 -13.93 -22.22 -0.20
C LYS A 123 -15.16 -21.39 0.21
N PRO A 124 -15.92 -21.80 1.25
CA PRO A 124 -17.10 -21.06 1.72
C PRO A 124 -16.83 -19.61 2.09
N SER A 125 -15.63 -19.29 2.60
CA SER A 125 -15.24 -17.93 2.96
C SER A 125 -15.18 -16.95 1.78
N PHE A 126 -15.01 -17.43 0.54
CA PHE A 126 -14.87 -16.59 -0.65
C PHE A 126 -16.09 -16.66 -1.58
N ARG A 127 -16.93 -17.69 -1.46
CA ARG A 127 -18.14 -17.88 -2.30
C ARG A 127 -19.08 -16.66 -2.31
N PRO A 128 -19.39 -15.99 -1.18
CA PRO A 128 -20.24 -14.80 -1.19
C PRO A 128 -19.64 -13.67 -2.05
N ALA A 129 -18.37 -13.33 -1.81
CA ALA A 129 -17.66 -12.29 -2.56
C ALA A 129 -17.61 -12.60 -4.07
N ILE A 130 -17.32 -13.85 -4.45
CA ILE A 130 -17.29 -14.30 -5.84
C ILE A 130 -18.65 -14.16 -6.51
N SER A 131 -19.71 -14.60 -5.83
CA SER A 131 -21.09 -14.60 -6.35
C SER A 131 -21.60 -13.18 -6.56
N ARG A 132 -21.27 -12.28 -5.63
CA ARG A 132 -21.64 -10.85 -5.68
C ARG A 132 -20.69 -9.98 -6.49
N ARG A 133 -19.65 -10.57 -7.10
CA ARG A 133 -18.65 -9.84 -7.89
C ARG A 133 -17.87 -8.80 -7.08
N GLN A 134 -17.74 -9.00 -5.78
CA GLN A 134 -16.98 -8.13 -4.88
C GLN A 134 -15.47 -8.32 -5.10
N ARG A 135 -15.00 -7.78 -6.22
CA ARG A 135 -13.62 -7.82 -6.69
C ARG A 135 -13.00 -6.45 -6.48
N CYS A 136 -11.75 -6.43 -6.03
CA CYS A 136 -11.01 -5.20 -5.81
C CYS A 136 -9.60 -5.29 -6.41
N VAL A 137 -8.97 -4.14 -6.60
CA VAL A 137 -7.54 -4.02 -6.92
C VAL A 137 -6.83 -3.41 -5.73
N VAL A 138 -5.98 -4.19 -5.09
CA VAL A 138 -5.17 -3.74 -3.95
C VAL A 138 -4.00 -2.92 -4.47
N LEU A 139 -3.82 -1.72 -3.92
CA LEU A 139 -2.82 -0.75 -4.35
C LEU A 139 -1.62 -0.74 -3.40
N CYS A 140 -0.42 -0.86 -3.94
CA CYS A 140 0.82 -0.70 -3.18
C CYS A 140 1.98 -0.26 -4.08
N GLN A 141 3.05 0.28 -3.52
CA GLN A 141 4.30 0.53 -4.26
C GLN A 141 5.04 -0.79 -4.56
N GLY A 142 4.79 -1.82 -3.76
CA GLY A 142 5.36 -3.15 -3.90
C GLY A 142 5.06 -4.02 -2.68
N PHE A 143 5.39 -5.30 -2.76
CA PHE A 143 5.26 -6.25 -1.65
C PHE A 143 6.61 -6.82 -1.23
N TYR A 144 6.66 -7.39 -0.03
CA TYR A 144 7.85 -8.08 0.46
C TYR A 144 7.66 -9.59 0.45
N GLU A 145 8.74 -10.31 0.16
CA GLU A 145 8.79 -11.76 0.26
C GLU A 145 10.13 -12.23 0.82
N TRP A 146 10.13 -13.31 1.59
CA TRP A 146 11.31 -13.78 2.33
C TRP A 146 11.87 -15.05 1.72
N LYS A 147 12.98 -14.90 0.98
CA LYS A 147 13.73 -16.03 0.41
C LYS A 147 14.30 -16.90 1.53
N ARG A 148 13.94 -18.19 1.50
CA ARG A 148 14.48 -19.21 2.40
C ARG A 148 15.83 -19.68 1.87
N ASP A 149 16.85 -19.63 2.71
CA ASP A 149 18.14 -20.27 2.44
C ASP A 149 18.18 -21.59 3.20
N LYS A 150 18.38 -22.72 2.51
CA LYS A 150 18.44 -24.06 3.14
C LYS A 150 19.60 -24.17 4.16
N LYS A 151 20.62 -23.32 4.04
CA LYS A 151 21.82 -23.36 4.90
C LYS A 151 21.80 -22.33 6.03
N LYS A 152 20.90 -21.34 6.00
CA LYS A 152 20.84 -20.28 7.02
C LYS A 152 19.51 -20.28 7.74
N LYS A 153 19.54 -20.00 9.05
CA LYS A 153 18.33 -19.85 9.87
C LYS A 153 17.53 -18.60 9.50
N GLU A 154 18.22 -17.55 9.06
CA GLU A 154 17.60 -16.28 8.70
C GLU A 154 17.19 -16.23 7.22
N LYS A 155 16.02 -15.65 6.96
CA LYS A 155 15.49 -15.44 5.61
C LYS A 155 15.90 -14.06 5.08
N GLN A 156 16.25 -13.97 3.80
CA GLN A 156 16.54 -12.71 3.13
C GLN A 156 15.23 -12.06 2.65
N PRO A 157 14.84 -10.87 3.15
CA PRO A 157 13.71 -10.14 2.59
C PRO A 157 14.05 -9.53 1.22
N TYR A 158 13.14 -9.63 0.27
CA TYR A 158 13.17 -8.94 -1.01
C TYR A 158 11.97 -8.02 -1.11
N PHE A 159 12.16 -6.85 -1.72
CA PHE A 159 11.07 -5.96 -2.13
C PHE A 159 10.80 -6.18 -3.61
N VAL A 160 9.54 -6.38 -3.98
CA VAL A 160 9.07 -6.74 -5.32
C VAL A 160 8.08 -5.69 -5.81
N TYR A 161 8.29 -5.17 -7.02
CA TYR A 161 7.58 -4.01 -7.57
C TYR A 161 7.55 -4.05 -9.11
N PHE A 162 6.73 -3.22 -9.76
CA PHE A 162 6.78 -3.09 -11.22
C PHE A 162 8.09 -2.43 -11.68
N LYS A 163 8.68 -2.90 -12.79
CA LYS A 163 9.97 -2.40 -13.33
C LYS A 163 10.02 -0.89 -13.51
N ASP A 164 8.94 -0.31 -14.01
CA ASP A 164 8.71 1.13 -14.24
C ASP A 164 8.12 1.86 -13.03
N GLY A 165 7.73 1.13 -11.98
CA GLY A 165 7.29 1.66 -10.70
C GLY A 165 8.43 1.84 -9.68
N ALA A 166 9.69 1.67 -10.09
CA ALA A 166 10.84 1.81 -9.21
C ALA A 166 10.79 3.16 -8.47
N LEU A 167 10.72 3.11 -7.14
CA LEU A 167 10.91 4.30 -6.31
C LEU A 167 12.29 4.84 -6.66
N SER A 168 12.35 5.99 -7.34
CA SER A 168 13.60 6.69 -7.64
C SER A 168 14.21 7.19 -6.32
N LEU A 169 14.79 6.27 -5.54
CA LEU A 169 15.60 6.57 -4.36
C LEU A 169 17.04 6.90 -4.77
N ASP A 170 17.38 6.71 -6.04
CA ASP A 170 18.69 7.01 -6.63
C ASP A 170 18.78 8.46 -7.10
N LYS A 171 18.57 9.42 -6.20
CA LYS A 171 19.18 10.75 -6.36
C LYS A 171 19.76 11.22 -5.04
N LYS A 172 21.09 11.19 -4.96
CA LYS A 172 21.85 12.27 -4.32
C LYS A 172 21.49 13.58 -5.04
N SER A 173 20.31 14.13 -4.82
CA SER A 173 20.10 15.55 -5.07
C SER A 173 20.69 16.26 -3.88
N GLU A 174 21.66 17.12 -4.16
CA GLU A 174 22.32 18.00 -3.19
C GLU A 174 21.35 18.60 -2.18
N ALA A 175 21.84 18.66 -0.95
CA ALA A 175 21.20 19.33 0.15
C ALA A 175 21.08 20.84 -0.12
N THR A 176 19.92 21.29 -0.61
CA THR A 176 19.61 22.73 -0.63
C THR A 176 18.12 23.10 -0.58
N ALA A 177 17.22 22.20 -0.18
CA ALA A 177 15.82 22.57 0.02
C ALA A 177 15.30 22.11 1.39
N LEU A 178 14.83 23.07 2.17
CA LEU A 178 14.05 22.89 3.40
C LEU A 178 12.67 22.28 3.05
N SER A 179 12.65 21.02 2.63
CA SER A 179 11.50 20.10 2.62
C SER A 179 11.94 18.79 1.96
N PRO A 180 11.54 17.61 2.49
CA PRO A 180 11.81 16.36 1.78
C PRO A 180 11.15 16.42 0.39
N PRO A 181 11.88 16.12 -0.70
CA PRO A 181 11.29 16.14 -2.03
C PRO A 181 10.16 15.11 -2.09
N ALA A 182 8.98 15.54 -2.55
CA ALA A 182 7.85 14.67 -2.83
C ALA A 182 8.28 13.51 -3.76
N PRO A 183 7.72 12.30 -3.59
CA PRO A 183 7.98 11.20 -4.50
C PRO A 183 7.67 11.63 -5.95
N PRO A 184 8.42 11.16 -6.95
CA PRO A 184 8.20 11.58 -8.32
C PRO A 184 6.77 11.23 -8.77
N PRO A 185 6.12 12.09 -9.58
CA PRO A 185 4.71 11.98 -10.00
C PRO A 185 4.40 10.78 -10.92
N SER A 186 5.26 9.76 -10.98
CA SER A 186 5.17 8.64 -11.93
C SER A 186 5.53 7.28 -11.34
N SER A 187 5.45 7.06 -10.02
CA SER A 187 5.61 5.70 -9.49
C SER A 187 4.35 4.90 -9.79
N ARG A 188 4.36 4.11 -10.88
CA ARG A 188 3.31 3.14 -11.18
C ARG A 188 3.09 2.25 -9.96
N LEU A 189 1.88 2.29 -9.41
CA LEU A 189 1.51 1.42 -8.30
C LEU A 189 1.41 -0.03 -8.78
N LEU A 190 1.89 -0.94 -7.94
CA LEU A 190 1.61 -2.35 -8.08
C LEU A 190 0.14 -2.62 -7.73
N THR A 191 -0.54 -3.28 -8.68
CA THR A 191 -1.97 -3.56 -8.67
C THR A 191 -2.21 -5.05 -8.54
N LEU A 192 -2.78 -5.46 -7.41
CA LEU A 192 -2.99 -6.87 -7.07
C LEU A 192 -4.48 -7.22 -7.07
N ALA A 193 -4.86 -8.31 -7.71
CA ALA A 193 -6.25 -8.77 -7.68
C ALA A 193 -6.62 -9.25 -6.28
N GLY A 194 -7.75 -8.75 -5.78
CA GLY A 194 -8.32 -9.13 -4.50
C GLY A 194 -9.82 -9.42 -4.59
N LEU A 195 -10.31 -10.09 -3.55
CA LEU A 195 -11.74 -10.18 -3.25
C LEU A 195 -12.00 -9.40 -1.97
N TYR A 196 -13.18 -8.80 -1.86
CA TYR A 196 -13.61 -8.15 -0.62
C TYR A 196 -14.97 -8.67 -0.17
N ASP A 197 -15.26 -8.49 1.12
CA ASP A 197 -16.58 -8.69 1.69
C ASP A 197 -16.90 -7.54 2.65
N VAL A 198 -18.18 -7.36 2.93
CA VAL A 198 -18.69 -6.31 3.81
C VAL A 198 -19.34 -7.00 5.00
N TRP A 199 -18.78 -6.76 6.19
CA TRP A 199 -19.25 -7.35 7.43
C TRP A 199 -19.71 -6.26 8.39
N THR A 200 -20.90 -6.42 8.96
CA THR A 200 -21.45 -5.52 9.97
C THR A 200 -21.47 -6.29 11.29
N PRO A 201 -20.87 -5.77 12.37
CA PRO A 201 -20.95 -6.41 13.68
C PRO A 201 -22.39 -6.52 14.15
N ASP A 202 -22.73 -7.61 14.85
CA ASP A 202 -24.10 -7.85 15.35
C ASP A 202 -24.59 -6.75 16.34
N SER A 203 -23.66 -5.97 16.89
CA SER A 203 -23.96 -4.84 17.79
C SER A 203 -24.51 -3.60 17.08
N PHE A 204 -24.45 -3.54 15.74
CA PHE A 204 -24.96 -2.42 14.96
C PHE A 204 -26.19 -2.86 14.15
N SER A 205 -27.15 -1.96 13.97
CA SER A 205 -28.27 -2.23 13.07
C SER A 205 -27.77 -2.30 11.62
N SER A 206 -28.44 -3.10 10.80
CA SER A 206 -28.18 -3.15 9.35
C SER A 206 -28.45 -1.82 8.64
N GLU A 207 -29.10 -0.87 9.30
CA GLU A 207 -29.35 0.48 8.82
C GLU A 207 -28.16 1.41 9.05
N ASP A 208 -27.26 1.13 10.01
CA ASP A 208 -26.01 1.87 10.20
C ASP A 208 -24.92 1.37 9.25
N THR A 209 -25.08 1.72 7.99
CA THR A 209 -24.17 1.31 6.92
C THR A 209 -22.76 1.88 7.07
N LEU A 210 -22.59 2.99 7.80
CA LEU A 210 -21.28 3.62 8.05
C LEU A 210 -20.41 2.83 9.02
N SER A 211 -21.04 1.96 9.83
CA SER A 211 -20.37 1.03 10.75
C SER A 211 -20.05 -0.33 10.10
N SER A 212 -20.36 -0.50 8.81
CA SER A 212 -19.97 -1.70 8.06
C SER A 212 -18.47 -1.70 7.77
N LEU A 213 -17.84 -2.84 8.04
CA LEU A 213 -16.41 -3.06 7.84
C LEU A 213 -16.17 -3.70 6.47
N TYR A 214 -15.50 -2.97 5.60
CA TYR A 214 -15.00 -3.48 4.32
C TYR A 214 -13.66 -4.17 4.53
N THR A 215 -13.57 -5.44 4.17
CA THR A 215 -12.36 -6.25 4.34
C THR A 215 -11.99 -6.97 3.06
N TYR A 216 -10.69 -7.17 2.81
CA TYR A 216 -10.24 -7.81 1.58
C TYR A 216 -9.19 -8.90 1.80
N THR A 217 -9.03 -9.73 0.78
CA THR A 217 -7.98 -10.75 0.66
C THR A 217 -7.26 -10.61 -0.67
N VAL A 218 -5.94 -10.86 -0.70
CA VAL A 218 -5.16 -10.84 -1.93
C VAL A 218 -5.17 -12.22 -2.57
N ILE A 219 -5.53 -12.31 -3.85
CA ILE A 219 -5.48 -13.56 -4.61
C ILE A 219 -4.00 -13.89 -4.87
N THR A 220 -3.63 -15.16 -4.68
CA THR A 220 -2.28 -15.67 -4.95
C THR A 220 -2.33 -16.75 -6.02
N VAL A 221 -1.30 -16.80 -6.84
CA VAL A 221 -1.06 -17.77 -7.93
C VAL A 221 0.30 -18.44 -7.73
N ASP A 222 0.60 -19.46 -8.51
CA ASP A 222 1.94 -20.07 -8.52
C ASP A 222 2.99 -19.06 -8.98
N ALA A 223 4.16 -19.12 -8.35
CA ALA A 223 5.27 -18.30 -8.78
C ALA A 223 5.80 -18.76 -10.15
N THR A 224 6.27 -17.81 -10.95
CA THR A 224 6.98 -18.15 -12.19
C THR A 224 8.36 -18.73 -11.86
N PRO A 225 9.02 -19.45 -12.80
CA PRO A 225 10.36 -20.00 -12.58
C PRO A 225 11.38 -18.98 -12.05
N SER A 226 11.31 -17.73 -12.53
CA SER A 226 12.19 -16.63 -12.09
C SER A 226 12.01 -16.23 -10.62
N PHE A 227 10.86 -16.54 -10.01
CA PHE A 227 10.54 -16.24 -8.61
C PHE A 227 10.57 -17.45 -7.69
N ASN A 228 10.63 -18.67 -8.22
CA ASN A 228 10.63 -19.91 -7.43
C ASN A 228 11.78 -19.98 -6.41
N ASP A 229 12.90 -19.31 -6.72
CA ASP A 229 14.03 -19.18 -5.81
C ASP A 229 13.73 -18.30 -4.59
N ILE A 230 12.72 -17.42 -4.65
CA ILE A 230 12.29 -16.55 -3.56
C ILE A 230 11.12 -17.19 -2.81
N HIS A 231 10.05 -17.56 -3.53
CA HIS A 231 8.87 -18.19 -2.96
C HIS A 231 8.08 -18.94 -4.05
N ASP A 232 7.36 -19.99 -3.67
CA ASP A 232 6.50 -20.79 -4.56
C ASP A 232 5.20 -20.09 -4.99
N ARG A 233 4.90 -18.88 -4.49
CA ARG A 233 3.62 -18.19 -4.68
C ARG A 233 3.83 -16.69 -4.80
N LEU A 234 3.06 -16.07 -5.68
CA LEU A 234 2.99 -14.62 -5.89
C LEU A 234 1.56 -14.12 -5.77
N PRO A 235 1.33 -12.84 -5.44
CA PRO A 235 0.02 -12.24 -5.65
C PRO A 235 -0.35 -12.24 -7.15
N ALA A 236 -1.64 -12.34 -7.46
CA ALA A 236 -2.14 -12.19 -8.82
C ALA A 236 -2.02 -10.72 -9.25
N VAL A 237 -1.02 -10.42 -10.07
CA VAL A 237 -0.76 -9.06 -10.55
C VAL A 237 -1.65 -8.74 -11.76
N LEU A 238 -2.27 -7.56 -11.74
CA LEU A 238 -3.00 -6.97 -12.86
C LEU A 238 -2.09 -5.96 -13.52
N GLU A 239 -1.54 -6.27 -14.68
CA GLU A 239 -0.44 -5.47 -15.24
C GLU A 239 -0.92 -4.10 -15.72
N ASP A 240 -1.98 -4.04 -16.52
CA ASP A 240 -2.39 -2.81 -17.19
C ASP A 240 -3.85 -2.44 -16.89
N ASP A 241 -4.26 -1.29 -17.43
CA ASP A 241 -5.61 -0.77 -17.25
C ASP A 241 -6.69 -1.67 -17.89
N THR A 242 -6.33 -2.46 -18.91
CA THR A 242 -7.24 -3.44 -19.52
C THR A 242 -7.52 -4.58 -18.55
N ALA A 243 -6.49 -5.11 -17.90
CA ALA A 243 -6.62 -6.14 -16.88
C ALA A 243 -7.38 -5.63 -15.65
N ILE A 244 -7.12 -4.39 -15.23
CA ILE A 244 -7.85 -3.73 -14.14
C ILE A 244 -9.33 -3.55 -14.52
N SER A 245 -9.63 -3.05 -15.72
CA SER A 245 -11.00 -2.89 -16.23
C SER A 245 -11.75 -4.21 -16.22
N MET A 246 -11.18 -5.25 -16.84
CA MET A 246 -11.77 -6.58 -16.90
C MET A 246 -11.99 -7.17 -15.49
N TRP A 247 -11.05 -6.94 -14.58
CA TRP A 247 -11.18 -7.41 -13.20
C TRP A 247 -12.26 -6.64 -12.42
N LEU A 248 -12.47 -5.35 -12.66
CA LEU A 248 -13.47 -4.56 -11.92
C LEU A 248 -14.87 -4.57 -12.57
N ASP A 249 -15.01 -5.02 -13.81
CA ASP A 249 -16.30 -5.07 -14.51
C ASP A 249 -17.24 -6.14 -13.93
N THR A 250 -18.23 -5.69 -13.17
CA THR A 250 -19.23 -6.52 -12.47
C THR A 250 -20.11 -7.33 -13.43
N SER A 251 -20.25 -6.91 -14.69
CA SER A 251 -21.00 -7.66 -15.71
C SER A 251 -20.30 -8.99 -16.04
N ILE A 252 -18.97 -9.03 -15.91
CA ILE A 252 -18.16 -10.21 -16.22
C ILE A 252 -18.19 -11.20 -15.03
N PRO A 253 -18.55 -12.48 -15.25
CA PRO A 253 -18.38 -13.56 -14.28
C PRO A 253 -16.99 -13.62 -13.69
N THR A 254 -16.87 -13.78 -12.36
CA THR A 254 -15.56 -13.93 -11.70
C THR A 254 -14.75 -15.09 -12.32
N SER A 255 -15.41 -16.17 -12.73
CA SER A 255 -14.79 -17.29 -13.45
C SER A 255 -14.20 -16.93 -14.82
N GLN A 256 -14.64 -15.83 -15.43
CA GLN A 256 -14.09 -15.29 -16.68
C GLN A 256 -13.09 -14.16 -16.39
N ALA A 257 -13.37 -13.28 -15.42
CA ALA A 257 -12.52 -12.15 -15.05
C ALA A 257 -11.11 -12.60 -14.66
N VAL A 258 -10.95 -13.77 -14.02
CA VAL A 258 -9.63 -14.33 -13.65
C VAL A 258 -8.68 -14.56 -14.83
N ARG A 259 -9.18 -14.53 -16.08
CA ARG A 259 -8.33 -14.62 -17.29
C ARG A 259 -7.41 -13.40 -17.47
N CYS A 260 -7.68 -12.28 -16.79
CA CYS A 260 -6.79 -11.12 -16.80
C CYS A 260 -5.56 -11.26 -15.90
N PHE A 261 -5.51 -12.30 -15.05
CA PHE A 261 -4.31 -12.57 -14.26
C PHE A 261 -3.19 -12.95 -15.21
N ASN A 262 -2.06 -12.23 -15.18
CA ASN A 262 -0.94 -12.60 -16.02
C ASN A 262 -0.27 -13.90 -15.48
N PRO A 263 -0.39 -15.06 -16.16
CA PRO A 263 0.28 -16.29 -15.73
C PRO A 263 1.81 -16.19 -15.86
N ARG A 264 2.31 -15.21 -16.63
CA ARG A 264 3.73 -14.92 -16.85
C ARG A 264 4.25 -13.78 -15.98
N GLY A 265 3.55 -13.41 -14.90
CA GLY A 265 3.70 -12.16 -14.12
C GLY A 265 5.10 -11.76 -13.61
N SER A 266 6.20 -12.40 -14.02
CA SER A 266 7.57 -11.96 -13.76
C SER A 266 8.15 -10.95 -14.74
N ASP A 267 7.66 -10.86 -15.98
CA ASP A 267 8.37 -10.04 -16.99
C ASP A 267 8.22 -8.53 -16.71
N SER A 268 7.12 -8.11 -16.07
CA SER A 268 6.87 -6.73 -15.64
C SER A 268 7.42 -6.42 -14.23
N LEU A 269 7.80 -7.44 -13.45
CA LEU A 269 8.26 -7.29 -12.08
C LEU A 269 9.79 -7.20 -11.97
N SER A 270 10.23 -6.36 -11.04
CA SER A 270 11.59 -6.26 -10.56
C SER A 270 11.63 -6.52 -9.06
N TRP A 271 12.79 -6.93 -8.56
CA TRP A 271 13.00 -7.11 -7.14
C TRP A 271 14.44 -6.81 -6.75
N HIS A 272 14.62 -6.44 -5.49
CA HIS A 272 15.95 -6.29 -4.90
C HIS A 272 15.94 -6.74 -3.43
N PRO A 273 17.09 -7.19 -2.89
CA PRO A 273 17.17 -7.52 -1.47
C PRO A 273 17.09 -6.24 -0.63
N VAL A 274 16.42 -6.32 0.53
CA VAL A 274 16.34 -5.24 1.51
C VAL A 274 16.93 -5.64 2.87
N SER A 275 17.03 -4.68 3.77
CA SER A 275 17.50 -4.89 5.15
C SER A 275 16.53 -5.77 5.96
N SER A 276 17.04 -6.53 6.94
CA SER A 276 16.21 -7.21 7.94
C SER A 276 15.44 -6.25 8.84
N TYR A 277 15.72 -4.94 8.76
CA TYR A 277 14.93 -3.88 9.39
C TYR A 277 13.43 -4.04 9.10
N VAL A 278 13.04 -4.43 7.88
CA VAL A 278 11.62 -4.66 7.54
C VAL A 278 10.99 -5.77 8.38
N ASN A 279 11.74 -6.73 8.93
CA ASN A 279 11.19 -7.89 9.64
C ASN A 279 10.28 -7.50 10.81
N ASN A 280 10.61 -6.44 11.54
CA ASN A 280 9.77 -5.91 12.62
C ASN A 280 8.67 -5.02 12.03
N VAL A 281 7.41 -5.44 12.16
CA VAL A 281 6.24 -4.72 11.63
C VAL A 281 6.05 -3.31 12.19
N ARG A 282 6.72 -2.95 13.30
CA ARG A 282 6.70 -1.60 13.87
C ARG A 282 7.59 -0.61 13.11
N ASN A 283 8.52 -1.12 12.31
CA ASN A 283 9.43 -0.30 11.52
C ASN A 283 8.69 0.18 10.27
N LYS A 284 8.34 1.48 10.20
CA LYS A 284 7.46 2.04 9.15
C LYS A 284 8.15 2.98 8.15
N SER A 285 9.44 3.23 8.29
CA SER A 285 10.20 4.21 7.49
C SER A 285 10.60 3.69 6.11
N SER A 286 11.05 4.61 5.25
CA SER A 286 11.56 4.33 3.90
C SER A 286 12.76 3.38 3.89
N GLU A 287 13.46 3.21 5.01
CA GLU A 287 14.54 2.22 5.16
C GLU A 287 14.09 0.78 4.85
N CYS A 288 12.79 0.48 4.96
CA CYS A 288 12.25 -0.84 4.65
C CYS A 288 12.40 -1.23 3.17
N VAL A 289 12.40 -0.25 2.24
CA VAL A 289 12.47 -0.48 0.79
C VAL A 289 13.86 -0.22 0.21
N VAL A 290 14.83 0.20 1.02
CA VAL A 290 16.18 0.51 0.53
C VAL A 290 16.87 -0.77 0.08
N LYS A 291 17.28 -0.78 -1.19
CA LYS A 291 18.12 -1.83 -1.77
C LYS A 291 19.42 -1.94 -0.98
N ILE A 292 19.72 -3.16 -0.53
CA ILE A 292 21.02 -3.46 0.08
C ILE A 292 21.95 -4.08 -0.96
N ASN A 293 23.25 -3.81 -0.83
CA ASN A 293 24.26 -4.48 -1.63
C ASN A 293 24.65 -5.80 -0.93
N GLU A 294 24.44 -6.95 -1.57
CA GLU A 294 24.69 -8.26 -0.95
C GLU A 294 26.16 -8.46 -0.55
N GLU A 295 27.10 -7.76 -1.20
CA GLU A 295 28.53 -7.78 -0.86
C GLU A 295 28.82 -7.19 0.52
N LEU A 296 28.05 -6.19 0.97
CA LEU A 296 28.22 -5.58 2.29
C LEU A 296 27.77 -6.50 3.43
N LYS A 297 26.88 -7.47 3.16
CA LYS A 297 26.50 -8.49 4.15
C LYS A 297 27.62 -9.48 4.47
N LYS A 298 28.58 -9.70 3.55
CA LYS A 298 29.74 -10.56 3.82
C LYS A 298 30.74 -9.94 4.80
N LYS A 299 30.68 -8.63 5.07
CA LYS A 299 31.58 -7.91 6.00
C LYS A 299 30.96 -7.59 7.37
N GLY A 300 29.86 -8.24 7.75
CA GLY A 300 29.42 -8.36 9.13
C GLY A 300 29.13 -7.05 9.90
N THR A 301 28.93 -5.91 9.23
CA THR A 301 28.79 -4.63 9.96
C THR A 301 27.90 -3.66 9.18
N LEU A 302 26.57 -3.76 9.36
CA LEU A 302 25.63 -2.73 8.87
C LEU A 302 24.95 -1.94 10.00
N HIS A 303 25.17 -2.29 11.27
CA HIS A 303 24.59 -1.57 12.39
C HIS A 303 25.36 -0.31 12.82
N ASN A 304 26.59 -0.11 12.32
CA ASN A 304 27.46 1.00 12.73
C ASN A 304 27.55 2.15 11.72
N TRP A 305 27.09 1.99 10.48
CA TRP A 305 27.23 3.07 9.49
C TRP A 305 26.21 4.19 9.70
N PHE A 306 24.97 3.88 10.10
CA PHE A 306 23.94 4.88 10.36
C PHE A 306 24.10 5.62 11.70
N LYS A 307 24.82 5.05 12.68
CA LYS A 307 25.15 5.77 13.93
C LYS A 307 26.23 6.84 13.75
N SER A 308 27.08 6.72 12.72
CA SER A 308 28.11 7.73 12.43
C SER A 308 27.55 8.98 11.77
N ALA A 309 26.33 8.94 11.22
CA ALA A 309 25.68 10.09 10.59
C ALA A 309 24.88 10.95 11.60
N SER A 310 24.69 10.48 12.83
CA SER A 310 23.91 11.17 13.87
C SER A 310 24.75 11.73 15.02
N SER A 311 26.08 11.67 14.95
CA SER A 311 26.97 12.17 16.01
C SER A 311 27.88 13.30 15.53
N SER A 312 27.28 14.33 14.93
CA SER A 312 27.89 15.65 14.78
C SER A 312 27.08 16.64 15.61
N SER A 313 27.23 16.57 16.94
CA SER A 313 26.72 17.61 17.83
C SER A 313 27.54 18.88 17.59
N VAL A 314 26.95 19.87 16.93
CA VAL A 314 27.48 21.22 16.86
C VAL A 314 27.44 21.82 18.25
N SER A 315 28.60 21.98 18.88
CA SER A 315 28.76 22.81 20.07
C SER A 315 28.75 24.28 19.64
N CYS A 316 27.67 25.00 19.95
CA CYS A 316 27.64 26.46 19.84
C CYS A 316 28.56 27.07 20.92
N SER A 317 29.77 27.46 20.52
CA SER A 317 30.62 28.37 21.29
C SER A 317 30.24 29.82 20.93
N VAL A 318 29.58 30.50 21.88
CA VAL A 318 29.32 31.95 21.80
C VAL A 318 30.64 32.68 22.08
N THR A 319 31.14 33.41 21.09
CA THR A 319 32.24 34.38 21.27
C THR A 319 31.69 35.73 21.75
N PRO A 320 32.28 36.38 22.77
CA PRO A 320 31.80 37.66 23.28
C PRO A 320 32.23 38.85 22.42
N ALA A 321 31.35 39.85 22.34
CA ALA A 321 31.58 41.13 21.68
C ALA A 321 32.57 42.00 22.48
N GLY A 322 33.38 42.76 21.72
CA GLY A 322 34.55 43.49 22.19
C GLY A 322 34.29 44.72 23.07
N ASP A 323 35.39 45.10 23.71
CA ASP A 323 35.59 46.15 24.70
C ASP A 323 35.05 47.54 24.30
N SER A 324 34.49 48.23 25.31
CA SER A 324 34.40 49.69 25.37
C SER A 324 35.05 50.18 26.67
N PRO A 325 35.69 51.36 26.70
CA PRO A 325 36.66 51.73 27.74
C PRO A 325 36.02 52.19 29.06
N PRO A 326 36.80 52.23 30.16
CA PRO A 326 36.29 52.31 31.52
C PRO A 326 36.13 53.75 32.02
N LEU A 327 35.41 53.92 33.16
CA LEU A 327 35.61 54.89 34.26
C LEU A 327 34.36 54.86 35.20
N PRO A 328 34.40 55.37 36.45
CA PRO A 328 35.30 55.08 37.55
C PRO A 328 34.56 54.53 38.80
N LYS A 329 35.33 54.01 39.76
CA LYS A 329 34.88 53.46 41.04
C LYS A 329 34.23 54.51 41.96
N ARG A 330 33.16 54.14 42.68
CA ARG A 330 32.94 54.62 44.06
C ARG A 330 32.10 53.68 44.94
N SER A 331 32.79 53.20 45.97
CA SER A 331 32.39 52.90 47.36
C SER A 331 30.99 52.38 47.70
N LYS A 332 31.02 51.19 48.33
CA LYS A 332 30.10 50.69 49.37
C LYS A 332 29.52 51.79 50.26
N LYS A 333 28.22 51.68 50.57
CA LYS A 333 27.73 51.56 51.96
C LYS A 333 26.26 51.15 51.98
N GLU A 334 25.96 50.36 53.00
CA GLU A 334 24.67 49.82 53.41
C GLU A 334 23.66 50.93 53.75
N CYS A 335 22.39 50.69 53.43
CA CYS A 335 21.33 50.40 54.40
C CYS A 335 20.14 49.77 53.67
#